data_AF-A0A829H835-F1
#
_entry.id   AF-A0A829H835-F1
#
_cell.length_a   1.000
_cell.length_b   1.000
_cell.length_c   1.000
_cell.angle_alpha   90.00
_cell.angle_beta   90.00
_cell.angle_gamma   90.00
#
_symmetry.space_group_name_H-M   'P 1'
#
loop_
_entity.id
_entity.type
_entity.pdbx_description
1 polymer ?
#
loop_
_entity_poly.entity_id
_entity_poly.type
_entity_poly.pdbx_seq_one_letter_code
_entity_poly.pdbx_strand_id
1 'polypeptide(L)'
;MEKLKLNPGMGQLVSPHGYALDATKKYVINLEKESEEQISILEAARMFDLPAILDWHKWLKDNGFDIAPTNDYVSKFFGKEPLWISEKSQGIVVMAENDDDYYVVLECSRQNEGFKYTQIIVTLGGCF
;
A
#
# COMPACT_ATOMS: atom_id res chain seq x y z
N MET A 1 -1.89 -17.81 -3.34
CA MET A 1 -1.54 -16.43 -2.97
C MET A 1 -0.07 -16.23 -3.24
N GLU A 2 0.33 -15.06 -3.71
CA GLU A 2 1.70 -14.73 -4.11
C GLU A 2 2.42 -14.05 -2.93
N LYS A 3 3.63 -14.50 -2.59
CA LYS A 3 4.42 -13.83 -1.56
C LYS A 3 4.92 -12.49 -2.10
N LEU A 4 4.72 -11.43 -1.33
CA LEU A 4 5.14 -10.09 -1.69
C LEU A 4 6.21 -9.62 -0.69
N LYS A 5 7.42 -9.37 -1.20
CA LYS A 5 8.43 -8.54 -0.51
C LYS A 5 8.28 -7.12 -1.06
N LEU A 6 8.09 -6.16 -0.17
CA LEU A 6 7.96 -4.76 -0.58
C LEU A 6 9.33 -4.17 -0.91
N ASN A 7 9.38 -3.31 -1.93
CA ASN A 7 10.56 -2.55 -2.34
C ASN A 7 11.86 -3.36 -2.52
N PRO A 8 11.86 -4.57 -3.13
CA PRO A 8 13.03 -5.45 -3.18
C PRO A 8 14.23 -4.89 -3.97
N GLY A 9 13.99 -3.87 -4.80
CA GLY A 9 15.00 -3.16 -5.59
C GLY A 9 15.13 -1.69 -5.20
N MET A 10 14.83 -1.31 -3.95
CA MET A 10 14.94 0.08 -3.51
C MET A 10 16.31 0.67 -3.86
N GLY A 11 16.33 1.85 -4.47
CA GLY A 11 17.54 2.53 -4.92
C GLY A 11 18.07 2.09 -6.29
N GLN A 12 17.48 1.08 -6.93
CA GLN A 12 17.87 0.65 -8.27
C GLN A 12 17.18 1.48 -9.37
N LEU A 13 17.86 1.66 -10.49
CA LEU A 13 17.27 2.26 -11.68
C LEU A 13 16.30 1.26 -12.32
N VAL A 14 15.05 1.67 -12.46
CA VAL A 14 14.00 0.91 -13.14
C VAL A 14 13.49 1.66 -14.37
N SER A 15 13.15 0.92 -15.43
CA SER A 15 12.52 1.52 -16.61
C SER A 15 11.14 2.08 -16.24
N PRO A 16 10.69 3.19 -16.85
CA PRO A 16 9.37 3.73 -16.57
C PRO A 16 8.24 2.72 -16.83
N HIS A 17 7.33 2.56 -15.87
CA HIS A 17 6.16 1.70 -15.97
C HIS A 17 4.96 2.35 -15.27
N GLY A 18 3.80 1.70 -15.36
CA GLY A 18 2.63 2.03 -14.55
C GLY A 18 2.81 1.54 -13.13
N TYR A 19 1.76 0.95 -12.56
CA TYR A 19 1.86 0.25 -11.30
C TYR A 19 2.45 -1.17 -11.48
N ALA A 20 3.30 -1.59 -10.54
CA ALA A 20 3.90 -2.92 -10.53
C ALA A 20 3.03 -3.95 -9.81
N LEU A 21 2.20 -3.53 -8.85
CA LEU A 21 1.28 -4.42 -8.16
C LEU A 21 -0.02 -4.57 -8.95
N ASP A 22 -0.48 -5.82 -9.09
CA ASP A 22 -1.74 -6.15 -9.75
C ASP A 22 -2.82 -6.43 -8.70
N ALA A 23 -3.77 -5.51 -8.55
CA ALA A 23 -4.82 -5.60 -7.54
C ALA A 23 -5.75 -6.83 -7.71
N THR A 24 -5.74 -7.48 -8.88
CA THR A 24 -6.51 -8.71 -9.12
C THR A 24 -5.80 -9.96 -8.57
N LYS A 25 -4.56 -9.82 -8.10
CA LYS A 25 -3.80 -10.87 -7.45
C LYS A 25 -3.96 -10.85 -5.94
N LYS A 26 -3.95 -12.05 -5.34
CA LYS A 26 -3.95 -12.23 -3.90
C LYS A 26 -2.51 -12.29 -3.39
N TYR A 27 -2.04 -11.20 -2.82
CA TYR A 27 -0.71 -11.10 -2.20
C TYR A 27 -0.75 -11.40 -0.71
N VAL A 28 0.35 -11.97 -0.21
CA VAL A 28 0.58 -12.19 1.22
C VAL A 28 1.95 -11.60 1.59
N ILE A 29 2.00 -10.86 2.70
CA ILE A 29 3.20 -10.17 3.19
C ILE A 29 3.66 -10.71 4.54
N ASN A 30 4.96 -10.69 4.78
CA ASN A 30 5.52 -11.05 6.09
C ASN A 30 5.69 -9.77 6.93
N LEU A 31 4.68 -9.44 7.73
CA LEU A 31 4.64 -8.19 8.49
C LEU A 31 5.84 -7.99 9.41
N GLU A 32 6.30 -9.05 10.09
CA GLU A 32 7.47 -8.98 10.95
C GLU A 32 8.73 -8.55 10.18
N LYS A 33 8.89 -9.01 8.94
CA LYS A 33 10.03 -8.65 8.07
C LYS A 33 9.88 -7.30 7.37
N GLU A 34 8.66 -6.79 7.20
CA GLU A 34 8.42 -5.51 6.53
C GLU A 34 8.39 -4.33 7.52
N SER A 35 8.03 -4.57 8.80
CA SER A 35 7.62 -3.51 9.73
C SER A 35 8.66 -2.39 9.92
N GLU A 36 9.93 -2.72 10.15
CA GLU A 36 10.97 -1.70 10.43
C GLU A 36 11.19 -0.74 9.25
N GLU A 37 11.33 -1.30 8.04
CA GLU A 37 11.47 -0.51 6.81
C GLU A 37 10.20 0.32 6.56
N GLN A 38 9.02 -0.30 6.73
CA GLN A 38 7.75 0.34 6.43
C GLN A 38 7.37 1.46 7.40
N ILE A 39 7.76 1.37 8.68
CA ILE A 39 7.63 2.48 9.65
C ILE A 39 8.38 3.71 9.13
N SER A 40 9.65 3.52 8.77
CA SER A 40 10.52 4.62 8.31
C SER A 40 10.00 5.24 6.99
N ILE A 41 9.56 4.40 6.06
CA ILE A 41 9.02 4.85 4.76
C ILE A 41 7.71 5.61 4.97
N LEU A 42 6.79 5.11 5.79
CA LEU A 42 5.51 5.77 6.05
C LEU A 42 5.71 7.11 6.77
N GLU A 43 6.61 7.19 7.75
CA GLU A 43 6.96 8.43 8.43
C GLU A 43 7.54 9.46 7.47
N ALA A 44 8.49 9.07 6.61
CA ALA A 44 9.04 9.95 5.59
C ALA A 44 7.95 10.41 4.60
N ALA A 45 7.10 9.49 4.13
CA ALA A 45 6.02 9.80 3.21
C ALA A 45 5.02 10.82 3.78
N ARG A 46 4.73 10.74 5.08
CA ARG A 46 3.89 11.71 5.80
C ARG A 46 4.61 13.05 5.99
N MET A 47 5.89 13.03 6.36
CA MET A 47 6.68 14.24 6.58
C MET A 47 6.81 15.11 5.31
N PHE A 48 6.90 14.47 4.14
CA PHE A 48 7.02 15.15 2.85
C PHE A 48 5.68 15.40 2.15
N ASP A 49 4.54 15.17 2.81
CA ASP A 49 3.19 15.33 2.24
C ASP A 49 3.07 14.72 0.83
N LEU A 50 3.51 13.46 0.67
CA LEU A 50 3.53 12.84 -0.65
C LEU A 50 2.12 12.81 -1.27
N PRO A 51 1.99 13.10 -2.57
CA PRO A 51 0.69 13.04 -3.25
C PRO A 51 -0.05 11.72 -3.05
N ALA A 52 0.67 10.60 -3.00
CA ALA A 52 0.10 9.30 -2.71
C ALA A 52 -0.56 9.23 -1.32
N ILE A 53 0.05 9.81 -0.27
CA ILE A 53 -0.54 9.85 1.08
C ILE A 53 -1.84 10.68 1.08
N LEU A 54 -1.93 11.72 0.25
CA LEU A 54 -3.16 12.49 0.10
C LEU A 54 -4.27 11.67 -0.58
N ASP A 55 -3.95 10.81 -1.55
CA ASP A 55 -4.92 9.87 -2.12
C ASP A 55 -5.45 8.90 -1.07
N TRP A 56 -4.58 8.38 -0.19
CA TRP A 56 -4.99 7.53 0.93
C TRP A 56 -5.96 8.25 1.87
N HIS A 57 -5.62 9.46 2.32
CA HIS A 57 -6.48 10.25 3.20
C HIS A 57 -7.81 10.61 2.53
N LYS A 58 -7.79 10.93 1.23
CA LYS A 58 -9.01 11.17 0.47
C LYS A 58 -9.88 9.92 0.41
N TRP A 59 -9.28 8.76 0.12
CA TRP A 59 -10.02 7.50 0.07
C TRP A 59 -10.64 7.15 1.43
N LEU A 60 -9.89 7.28 2.53
CA LEU A 60 -10.44 7.09 3.89
C LEU A 60 -11.67 7.96 4.12
N LYS A 61 -11.55 9.27 3.86
CA LYS A 61 -12.63 10.25 4.04
C LYS A 61 -13.86 9.93 3.18
N ASP A 62 -13.65 9.62 1.90
CA ASP A 62 -14.73 9.32 0.96
C ASP A 62 -15.49 8.03 1.35
N ASN A 63 -14.83 7.12 2.07
CA ASN A 63 -15.40 5.85 2.54
C ASN A 63 -15.82 5.87 4.03
N GLY A 64 -15.76 7.04 4.69
CA GLY A 64 -16.23 7.20 6.07
C GLY A 64 -15.31 6.64 7.15
N PHE A 65 -14.03 6.46 6.85
CA PHE A 65 -13.01 6.02 7.80
C PHE A 65 -12.15 7.20 8.28
N ASP A 66 -11.76 7.16 9.56
CA ASP A 66 -10.89 8.17 10.16
C ASP A 66 -9.40 7.77 10.05
N ILE A 67 -9.05 6.58 10.55
CA ILE A 67 -7.66 6.12 10.65
C ILE A 67 -7.37 4.95 9.71
N ALA A 68 -8.21 3.92 9.74
CA ALA A 68 -8.06 2.71 8.92
C ALA A 68 -9.44 2.07 8.67
N PRO A 69 -9.61 1.35 7.54
CA PRO A 69 -10.79 0.56 7.27
C PRO A 69 -10.82 -0.73 8.10
N THR A 70 -11.94 -1.45 8.03
CA THR A 70 -12.07 -2.74 8.70
C THR A 70 -11.69 -3.92 7.83
N ASN A 71 -11.28 -5.05 8.43
CA ASN A 71 -11.01 -6.32 7.74
C ASN A 71 -12.21 -6.76 6.88
N ASP A 72 -13.42 -6.70 7.43
CA ASP A 72 -14.66 -7.03 6.73
C ASP A 72 -14.91 -6.15 5.49
N TYR A 73 -14.50 -4.88 5.56
CA TYR A 73 -14.64 -3.96 4.44
C TYR A 73 -13.65 -4.29 3.33
N VAL A 74 -12.36 -4.38 3.68
CA VAL A 74 -11.28 -4.51 2.70
C VAL A 74 -11.19 -5.92 2.09
N SER A 75 -11.62 -6.96 2.80
CA SER A 75 -11.64 -8.34 2.30
C SER A 75 -12.41 -8.50 0.98
N LYS A 76 -13.38 -7.63 0.72
CA LYS A 76 -14.19 -7.62 -0.51
C LYS A 76 -13.35 -7.29 -1.75
N PHE A 77 -12.27 -6.52 -1.58
CA PHE A 77 -11.36 -6.04 -2.62
C PHE A 77 -10.15 -6.96 -2.82
N PHE A 78 -9.84 -7.81 -1.85
CA PHE A 78 -8.65 -8.67 -1.85
C PHE A 78 -8.56 -9.58 -3.08
N GLY A 79 -7.59 -9.29 -3.96
CA GLY A 79 -7.37 -10.00 -5.21
C GLY A 79 -8.55 -9.88 -6.19
N LYS A 80 -9.22 -8.72 -6.22
CA LYS A 80 -10.30 -8.43 -7.17
C LYS A 80 -10.11 -7.09 -7.85
N GLU A 81 -9.93 -6.03 -7.08
CA GLU A 81 -9.81 -4.67 -7.58
C GLU A 81 -9.10 -3.78 -6.56
N PRO A 82 -8.49 -2.66 -6.96
CA PRO A 82 -7.86 -1.76 -6.01
C PRO A 82 -8.92 -1.01 -5.19
N LEU A 83 -8.55 -0.58 -3.99
CA LEU A 83 -9.37 0.33 -3.19
C LEU A 83 -9.52 1.69 -3.91
N TRP A 84 -8.43 2.16 -4.52
CA TRP A 84 -8.42 3.32 -5.41
C TRP A 84 -7.33 3.18 -6.47
N ILE A 85 -7.50 3.92 -7.56
CA ILE A 85 -6.47 4.15 -8.57
C ILE A 85 -6.51 5.61 -9.01
N SER A 86 -5.34 6.24 -9.08
CA SER A 86 -5.18 7.61 -9.55
C SER A 86 -3.95 7.72 -10.45
N GLU A 87 -3.63 8.93 -10.91
CA GLU A 87 -2.35 9.19 -11.57
C GLU A 87 -1.15 9.16 -10.61
N LYS A 88 -1.38 9.31 -9.30
CA LYS A 88 -0.36 9.44 -8.26
C LYS A 88 -0.18 8.15 -7.47
N SER A 89 -1.22 7.37 -7.22
CA SER A 89 -1.09 6.13 -6.48
C SER A 89 -2.21 5.13 -6.77
N GLN A 90 -1.98 3.89 -6.34
CA GLN A 90 -3.05 2.93 -6.13
C GLN A 90 -2.98 2.38 -4.71
N GLY A 91 -4.12 1.91 -4.21
CA GLY A 91 -4.22 1.19 -2.96
C GLY A 91 -4.72 -0.22 -3.20
N ILE A 92 -3.97 -1.22 -2.76
CA ILE A 92 -4.37 -2.62 -2.86
C ILE A 92 -4.46 -3.27 -1.49
N VAL A 93 -5.30 -4.29 -1.39
CA VAL A 93 -5.45 -5.09 -0.18
C VAL A 93 -4.51 -6.29 -0.26
N VAL A 94 -3.78 -6.53 0.81
CA VAL A 94 -2.92 -7.71 1.00
C VAL A 94 -3.24 -8.37 2.34
N MET A 95 -2.82 -9.60 2.52
CA MET A 95 -3.02 -10.37 3.77
C MET A 95 -1.66 -10.64 4.43
N ALA A 96 -1.59 -10.81 5.74
CA ALA A 96 -0.34 -11.24 6.38
C ALA A 96 -0.15 -12.77 6.30
N GLU A 97 1.11 -13.23 6.38
CA GLU A 97 1.43 -14.67 6.28
C GLU A 97 0.91 -15.50 7.47
N ASN A 98 0.84 -14.89 8.65
CA ASN A 98 0.68 -15.59 9.93
C ASN A 98 -0.59 -15.20 10.70
N ASP A 99 -1.40 -14.30 10.16
CA ASP A 99 -2.69 -13.90 10.71
C ASP A 99 -3.71 -13.77 9.56
N ASP A 100 -4.99 -13.77 9.91
CA ASP A 100 -6.09 -13.56 8.95
C ASP A 100 -6.37 -12.06 8.73
N ASP A 101 -5.44 -11.17 9.12
CA ASP A 101 -5.60 -9.73 9.00
C ASP A 101 -5.23 -9.23 7.60
N TYR A 102 -5.93 -8.17 7.21
CA TYR A 102 -5.71 -7.47 5.97
C TYR A 102 -4.96 -6.16 6.21
N TYR A 103 -4.18 -5.78 5.21
CA TYR A 103 -3.40 -4.56 5.17
C TYR A 103 -3.62 -3.84 3.86
N VAL A 104 -3.47 -2.53 3.87
CA VAL A 104 -3.49 -1.70 2.67
C VAL A 104 -2.06 -1.36 2.29
N VAL A 105 -1.65 -1.79 1.10
CA VAL A 105 -0.41 -1.35 0.45
C VAL A 105 -0.76 -0.26 -0.54
N LEU A 106 -0.21 0.93 -0.31
CA LEU A 106 -0.18 2.02 -1.24
C LEU A 106 1.04 1.86 -2.15
N GLU A 107 0.84 1.94 -3.47
CA GLU A 107 1.94 2.01 -4.43
C GLU A 107 1.99 3.39 -5.08
N CYS A 108 3.12 4.07 -4.92
CA CYS A 108 3.39 5.34 -5.56
C CYS A 108 3.58 5.17 -7.07
N SER A 109 2.94 6.02 -7.87
CA SER A 109 3.29 6.12 -9.29
C SER A 109 4.61 6.86 -9.49
N ARG A 110 5.09 6.89 -10.73
CA ARG A 110 6.24 7.70 -11.16
C ARG A 110 6.13 9.20 -10.89
N GLN A 111 4.92 9.70 -10.59
CA GLN A 111 4.66 11.11 -10.32
C GLN A 111 4.97 11.52 -8.87
N ASN A 112 5.33 10.59 -7.99
CA ASN A 112 5.81 10.90 -6.63
C ASN A 112 7.33 11.06 -6.68
N GLU A 113 7.82 12.28 -6.84
CA GLU A 113 9.25 12.56 -6.87
C GLU A 113 9.92 12.13 -5.56
N GLY A 114 11.10 11.50 -5.66
CA GLY A 114 11.79 10.89 -4.52
C GLY A 114 11.25 9.52 -4.06
N PHE A 115 10.01 9.17 -4.41
CA PHE A 115 9.31 7.95 -3.96
C PHE A 115 8.67 7.16 -5.10
N LYS A 116 9.25 7.24 -6.29
CA LYS A 116 8.71 6.59 -7.49
C LYS A 116 8.63 5.08 -7.26
N TYR A 117 7.45 4.50 -7.48
CA TYR A 117 7.20 3.06 -7.37
C TYR A 117 7.38 2.49 -5.96
N THR A 118 7.55 3.34 -4.95
CA THR A 118 7.64 2.90 -3.55
C THR A 118 6.30 2.31 -3.11
N GLN A 119 6.38 1.17 -2.43
CA GLN A 119 5.26 0.47 -1.85
C GLN A 119 5.26 0.68 -0.34
N ILE A 120 4.13 1.14 0.20
CA ILE A 120 4.00 1.62 1.58
C ILE A 120 2.81 0.95 2.25
N ILE A 121 3.01 0.29 3.38
CA ILE A 121 1.91 -0.19 4.23
C ILE A 121 1.35 1.02 4.99
N VAL A 122 0.13 1.43 4.66
CA VAL A 122 -0.51 2.61 5.28
C VAL A 122 -1.35 2.25 6.52
N THR A 123 -1.53 0.96 6.77
CA THR A 123 -2.25 0.40 7.92
C THR A 123 -1.32 -0.48 8.77
N LEU A 124 -0.18 0.04 9.25
CA LEU A 124 0.79 -0.74 10.03
C LEU A 124 0.20 -1.41 11.29
N GLY A 125 -0.89 -0.86 11.83
CA GLY A 125 -1.65 -1.45 12.94
C GLY A 125 -2.71 -2.49 12.54
N GLY A 126 -2.78 -2.87 11.25
CA GLY A 126 -3.83 -3.70 10.69
C GLY A 126 -5.05 -2.91 10.22
N CYS A 127 -5.95 -3.59 9.52
CA CYS A 127 -7.34 -3.14 9.32
C CYS A 127 -8.18 -3.66 10.50
N PHE A 128 -9.03 -2.81 11.08
CA PHE A 128 -9.71 -3.09 12.35
C PHE A 128 -11.00 -3.93 12.24
#